data_AF-A0A091TSB5-F1
#
_entry.id   AF-A0A091TSB5-F1
#
_cell.length_a   1.000
_cell.length_b   1.000
_cell.length_c   1.000
_cell.angle_alpha   90.00
_cell.angle_beta   90.00
_cell.angle_gamma   90.00
#
_symmetry.space_group_name_H-M   'P 1'
#
loop_
_entity.id
_entity.type
_entity.pdbx_description
1 polymer ?
#
loop_
_entity_poly.entity_id
_entity_poly.type
_entity_poly.pdbx_seq_one_letter_code
_entity_poly.pdbx_strand_id
1 'polypeptide(L)'
;RDMGQVKHEVRTLNFRKANIQLFRELVSKTPWETALRDKGAEQSWQIFKDTFHRVQELSIPRGKKSRKECKRLAWLSQDLMVKLKGKKEMHRQWKQGQVSREDYRDTAQLCRDGVRKAKAWLEVNLVRDAKNNKLGFYRYVSQKRKVKESVLPFMSKTGRLATMDEERADVLNDFFASVFTVSISSHTSQGDGLQDGNWGSKGPPTVREDQV
;
A
#
# COMPACT_ATOMS: atom_id res chain seq x y z
N ARG A 1 -4.56 25.65 14.41
CA ARG A 1 -3.46 25.48 13.44
C ARG A 1 -3.79 24.25 12.61
N ASP A 2 -4.28 24.47 11.41
CA ASP A 2 -4.78 23.43 10.50
C ASP A 2 -3.59 22.93 9.66
N MET A 3 -3.01 21.79 10.06
CA MET A 3 -1.97 21.12 9.28
C MET A 3 -2.65 20.32 8.17
N GLY A 4 -3.11 21.05 7.15
CA GLY A 4 -3.64 20.48 5.93
C GLY A 4 -2.62 19.50 5.35
N GLN A 5 -2.98 18.21 5.34
CA GLN A 5 -2.18 17.17 4.70
C GLN A 5 -1.94 17.56 3.24
N VAL A 6 -0.73 17.99 2.91
CA VAL A 6 -0.28 18.20 1.53
C VAL A 6 -0.23 16.84 0.88
N LYS A 7 -1.33 16.44 0.25
CA LYS A 7 -1.39 15.25 -0.59
C LYS A 7 -0.46 15.51 -1.77
N HIS A 8 0.68 14.83 -1.82
CA HIS A 8 1.49 14.77 -3.04
C HIS A 8 0.64 14.14 -4.15
N GLU A 9 0.00 14.96 -4.98
CA GLU A 9 -0.70 14.51 -6.18
C GLU A 9 0.35 14.12 -7.22
N VAL A 10 0.69 12.83 -7.26
CA VAL A 10 1.54 12.27 -8.32
C VAL A 10 0.77 12.37 -9.64
N ARG A 11 1.18 13.31 -10.50
CA ARG A 11 0.69 13.44 -11.88
C ARG A 11 1.40 12.40 -12.74
N THR A 12 0.64 11.58 -13.46
CA THR A 12 1.18 10.55 -14.35
C THR A 12 0.63 10.76 -15.77
N LEU A 13 1.41 10.41 -16.79
CA LEU A 13 0.97 10.50 -18.19
C LEU A 13 -0.22 9.57 -18.44
N ASN A 14 -1.25 10.09 -19.10
CA ASN A 14 -2.46 9.33 -19.42
C ASN A 14 -2.44 8.86 -20.88
N PHE A 15 -1.83 7.70 -21.11
CA PHE A 15 -1.69 7.11 -22.45
C PHE A 15 -3.03 6.77 -23.14
N ARG A 16 -4.13 6.60 -22.39
CA ARG A 16 -5.46 6.37 -22.98
C ARG A 16 -6.00 7.59 -23.72
N LYS A 17 -5.52 8.79 -23.38
CA LYS A 17 -5.91 10.06 -24.00
C LYS A 17 -4.79 10.65 -24.86
N ALA A 18 -3.79 9.86 -25.22
CA ALA A 18 -2.67 10.33 -26.02
C ALA A 18 -3.12 10.67 -27.45
N ASN A 19 -2.69 11.83 -27.97
CA ASN A 19 -2.83 12.16 -29.38
C ASN A 19 -1.64 11.58 -30.15
N ILE A 20 -1.79 10.34 -30.63
CA ILE A 20 -0.72 9.61 -31.31
C ILE A 20 -0.38 10.26 -32.66
N GLN A 21 -1.35 10.86 -33.34
CA GLN A 21 -1.12 11.54 -34.62
C GLN A 21 -0.22 12.76 -34.44
N LEU A 22 -0.52 13.60 -33.44
CA LEU A 22 0.30 14.75 -33.08
C LEU A 22 1.72 14.31 -32.66
N PHE A 23 1.82 13.23 -31.89
CA PHE A 23 3.12 12.67 -31.49
C PHE A 23 3.98 12.31 -32.71
N ARG A 24 3.41 11.56 -33.67
CA ARG A 24 4.10 11.17 -34.90
C ARG A 24 4.53 12.38 -35.71
N GLU A 25 3.65 13.36 -35.87
CA GLU A 25 3.93 14.58 -36.63
C GLU A 25 5.07 15.41 -36.02
N LEU A 26 5.07 15.57 -34.69
CA LEU A 26 6.13 16.30 -33.98
C LEU A 26 7.48 15.59 -34.06
N VAL A 27 7.50 14.25 -33.94
CA VAL A 27 8.72 13.47 -34.11
C VAL A 27 9.24 13.55 -35.54
N SER A 28 8.38 13.49 -36.56
CA SER A 28 8.79 13.57 -37.96
C SER A 28 9.27 14.95 -38.39
N LYS A 29 8.75 16.02 -37.77
CA LYS A 29 9.17 17.41 -38.04
C LYS A 29 10.46 17.81 -37.33
N THR A 30 10.98 16.96 -36.44
CA THR A 30 12.22 17.25 -35.73
C THR A 30 13.41 17.10 -36.69
N PRO A 31 14.29 18.12 -36.82
CA PRO A 31 15.42 18.09 -37.75
C PRO A 31 16.58 17.24 -37.20
N TRP A 32 16.40 15.92 -37.15
CA TRP A 32 17.35 14.98 -36.56
C TRP A 32 18.73 15.05 -37.18
N GLU A 33 18.83 15.21 -38.50
CA GLU A 33 20.11 15.30 -39.22
C GLU A 33 20.95 16.48 -38.76
N THR A 34 20.33 17.63 -38.48
CA THR A 34 21.02 18.83 -38.00
C THR A 34 21.29 18.73 -36.49
N ALA A 35 20.33 18.21 -35.73
CA ALA A 35 20.43 18.10 -34.27
C ALA A 35 21.50 17.11 -33.82
N LEU A 36 21.76 16.08 -34.62
CA LEU A 36 22.73 15.01 -34.33
C LEU A 36 24.06 15.18 -35.08
N ARG A 37 24.17 16.19 -35.94
CA ARG A 37 25.41 16.48 -36.69
C ARG A 37 26.54 16.82 -35.72
N ASP A 38 27.70 16.19 -35.94
CA ASP A 38 28.92 16.38 -35.16
C ASP A 38 28.79 16.07 -33.66
N LYS A 39 27.78 15.27 -33.27
CA LYS A 39 27.56 14.81 -31.89
C LYS A 39 28.05 13.38 -31.70
N GLY A 40 28.73 13.13 -30.58
CA GLY A 40 29.08 11.78 -30.15
C GLY A 40 27.84 10.97 -29.74
N ALA A 41 27.96 9.64 -29.70
CA ALA A 41 26.84 8.74 -29.45
C ALA A 41 26.04 9.07 -28.17
N GLU A 42 26.72 9.38 -27.06
CA GLU A 42 26.06 9.72 -25.79
C GLU A 42 25.30 11.06 -25.86
N GLN A 43 25.89 12.06 -26.51
CA GLN A 43 25.26 13.37 -26.70
C GLN A 43 24.04 13.26 -27.61
N SER A 44 24.16 12.50 -28.71
CA SER A 44 23.06 12.19 -29.61
C SER A 44 21.91 11.47 -28.90
N TRP A 45 22.22 10.51 -28.02
CA TRP A 45 21.22 9.81 -27.22
C TRP A 45 20.51 10.74 -26.24
N GLN A 46 21.24 11.66 -25.59
CA GLN A 46 20.64 12.62 -24.69
C GLN A 46 19.69 13.59 -25.42
N ILE A 47 20.12 14.11 -26.57
CA ILE A 47 19.30 14.99 -27.43
C ILE A 47 18.01 14.27 -27.88
N PHE A 48 18.13 12.99 -28.23
CA PHE A 48 16.97 12.17 -28.56
C PHE A 48 16.01 12.03 -27.39
N LYS A 49 16.49 11.62 -26.21
CA LYS A 49 15.67 11.45 -25.00
C LYS A 49 14.95 12.74 -24.62
N ASP A 50 15.65 13.86 -24.62
CA ASP A 50 15.10 15.15 -24.22
C ASP A 50 14.00 15.60 -25.20
N THR A 51 14.26 15.43 -26.49
CA THR A 51 13.28 15.76 -27.55
C THR A 51 12.06 14.85 -27.47
N PHE A 52 12.28 13.55 -27.29
CA PHE A 52 11.22 12.56 -27.13
C PHE A 52 10.32 12.88 -25.94
N HIS A 53 10.91 13.16 -24.77
CA HIS A 53 10.15 13.54 -23.58
C HIS A 53 9.37 14.84 -23.79
N ARG A 54 9.94 15.83 -24.48
CA ARG A 54 9.22 17.06 -24.85
C ARG A 54 7.99 16.77 -25.71
N VAL A 55 8.15 15.98 -26.76
CA VAL A 55 7.05 15.60 -27.65
C VAL A 55 6.01 14.76 -26.91
N GLN A 56 6.44 13.90 -25.99
CA GLN A 56 5.59 13.11 -25.12
C GLN A 56 4.75 13.98 -24.18
N GLU A 57 5.32 15.05 -23.62
CA GLU A 57 4.58 16.00 -22.77
C GLU A 57 3.53 16.81 -23.54
N LEU A 58 3.83 17.18 -24.79
CA LEU A 58 2.90 17.91 -25.65
C LEU A 58 1.75 17.03 -26.16
N SER A 59 2.02 15.75 -26.40
CA SER A 59 1.06 14.83 -27.04
C SER A 59 0.26 13.99 -26.05
N ILE A 60 0.77 13.81 -24.82
CA ILE A 60 0.15 12.95 -23.80
C ILE A 60 -0.25 13.80 -22.59
N PRO A 61 -1.55 14.05 -22.40
CA PRO A 61 -1.99 14.84 -21.26
C PRO A 61 -1.63 14.14 -19.94
N ARG A 62 -1.11 14.92 -18.99
CA ARG A 62 -0.87 14.47 -17.62
C ARG A 62 -2.20 14.37 -16.89
N GLY A 63 -2.57 13.17 -16.48
CA GLY A 63 -3.78 12.90 -15.73
C GLY A 63 -3.50 12.84 -14.23
N LYS A 64 -4.53 13.18 -13.43
CA LYS A 64 -4.56 12.76 -12.03
C LYS A 64 -4.65 11.23 -12.04
N LYS A 65 -3.68 10.56 -11.42
CA LYS A 65 -3.84 9.14 -11.13
C LYS A 65 -4.94 9.06 -10.07
N SER A 66 -6.16 8.73 -10.47
CA SER A 66 -7.20 8.46 -9.49
C SER A 66 -6.66 7.32 -8.61
N ARG A 67 -6.57 7.59 -7.30
CA ARG A 67 -6.15 6.58 -6.33
C ARG A 67 -7.13 5.44 -6.51
N LYS A 68 -6.67 4.32 -7.12
CA LYS A 68 -7.43 3.13 -7.54
C LYS A 68 -8.92 3.38 -7.39
N GLU A 69 -9.58 3.84 -8.45
CA GLU A 69 -11.04 3.94 -8.53
C GLU A 69 -11.61 2.79 -7.71
N CYS A 70 -12.14 3.13 -6.53
CA CYS A 70 -12.46 2.14 -5.50
C CYS A 70 -13.47 1.23 -6.18
N LYS A 71 -13.01 0.06 -6.66
CA LYS A 71 -13.84 -0.85 -7.44
C LYS A 71 -15.11 -1.00 -6.66
N ARG A 72 -16.23 -0.56 -7.26
CA ARG A 72 -17.53 -0.58 -6.60
C ARG A 72 -17.68 -1.95 -5.98
N LEU A 73 -17.77 -1.99 -4.65
CA LEU A 73 -17.83 -3.26 -3.93
C LEU A 73 -19.03 -4.01 -4.49
N ALA A 74 -18.87 -5.28 -4.84
CA ALA A 74 -19.90 -6.02 -5.55
C ALA A 74 -21.24 -6.11 -4.78
N TRP A 75 -21.22 -5.89 -3.47
CA TRP A 75 -22.40 -5.82 -2.60
C TRP A 75 -23.03 -4.41 -2.51
N LEU A 76 -22.39 -3.35 -3.02
CA LEU A 76 -22.82 -1.96 -2.84
C LEU A 76 -23.84 -1.54 -3.91
N SER A 77 -25.13 -1.75 -3.62
CA SER A 77 -26.25 -1.28 -4.44
C SER A 77 -26.41 0.25 -4.38
N GLN A 78 -27.14 0.82 -5.34
CA GLN A 78 -27.43 2.26 -5.38
C GLN A 78 -28.27 2.68 -4.16
N ASP A 79 -29.29 1.89 -3.81
CA ASP A 79 -30.13 2.09 -2.63
C ASP A 79 -29.32 2.11 -1.32
N LEU A 80 -28.40 1.14 -1.15
CA LEU A 80 -27.56 1.08 0.04
C LEU A 80 -26.61 2.28 0.14
N MET A 81 -26.16 2.80 -1.00
CA MET A 81 -25.35 4.01 -1.05
C MET A 81 -26.14 5.26 -0.62
N VAL A 82 -27.41 5.38 -1.00
CA VAL A 82 -28.30 6.46 -0.55
C VAL A 82 -28.48 6.38 0.97
N LYS A 83 -28.76 5.19 1.51
CA LYS A 83 -28.88 4.96 2.96
C LYS A 83 -27.60 5.34 3.72
N LEU A 84 -26.43 4.97 3.21
CA LEU A 84 -25.14 5.35 3.80
C LEU A 84 -24.90 6.86 3.79
N LYS A 85 -25.30 7.56 2.72
CA LYS A 85 -25.26 9.04 2.66
C LYS A 85 -26.21 9.67 3.68
N GLY A 86 -27.45 9.17 3.77
CA GLY A 86 -28.45 9.62 4.74
C GLY A 86 -27.96 9.46 6.18
N LYS A 87 -27.39 8.31 6.54
CA LYS A 87 -26.76 8.09 7.85
C LYS A 87 -25.64 9.09 8.13
N LYS A 88 -24.80 9.40 7.15
CA LYS A 88 -23.70 10.37 7.30
C LYS A 88 -24.25 11.77 7.59
N GLU A 89 -25.32 12.14 6.91
CA GLU A 89 -26.00 13.41 7.12
C GLU A 89 -26.66 13.48 8.50
N MET A 90 -27.38 12.44 8.93
CA MET A 90 -27.93 12.39 10.29
C MET A 90 -26.85 12.43 11.36
N HIS A 91 -25.68 11.82 11.14
CA HIS A 91 -24.56 11.98 12.08
C HIS A 91 -24.13 13.44 12.21
N ARG A 92 -24.11 14.20 11.10
CA ARG A 92 -23.80 15.64 11.10
C ARG A 92 -24.86 16.43 11.89
N GLN A 93 -26.14 16.16 11.62
CA GLN A 93 -27.26 16.81 12.30
C GLN A 93 -27.31 16.48 13.80
N TRP A 94 -27.07 15.23 14.18
CA TRP A 94 -26.95 14.80 15.57
C TRP A 94 -25.80 15.52 16.28
N LYS A 95 -24.65 15.65 15.62
CA LYS A 95 -23.50 16.43 16.17
C LYS A 95 -23.83 17.91 16.34
N GLN A 96 -24.81 18.43 15.61
CA GLN A 96 -25.30 19.81 15.70
C GLN A 96 -26.52 19.96 16.64
N GLY A 97 -26.97 18.88 17.28
CA GLY A 97 -28.12 18.90 18.20
C GLY A 97 -29.49 18.97 17.51
N GLN A 98 -29.56 18.82 16.19
CA GLN A 98 -30.80 18.93 15.41
C GLN A 98 -31.62 17.64 15.36
N VAL A 99 -31.02 16.50 15.71
CA VAL A 99 -31.62 15.16 15.61
C VAL A 99 -31.38 14.41 16.91
N SER A 100 -32.41 13.68 17.37
CA SER A 100 -32.28 12.90 18.59
C SER A 100 -31.24 11.79 18.44
N ARG A 101 -30.64 11.39 19.57
CA ARG A 101 -29.66 10.30 19.59
C ARG A 101 -30.29 8.98 19.13
N GLU A 102 -31.56 8.78 19.44
CA GLU A 102 -32.36 7.60 19.13
C GLU A 102 -32.57 7.47 17.61
N ASP A 103 -33.04 8.53 16.95
CA ASP A 103 -33.26 8.54 15.49
C ASP A 103 -31.96 8.22 14.72
N TYR A 104 -30.84 8.82 15.17
CA TYR A 104 -29.53 8.52 14.61
C TYR A 104 -29.15 7.05 14.82
N ARG A 105 -29.37 6.52 16.03
CA ARG A 105 -29.05 5.13 16.38
C ARG A 105 -29.83 4.16 15.50
N ASP A 106 -31.12 4.40 15.30
CA ASP A 106 -32.01 3.54 14.51
C ASP A 106 -31.61 3.56 13.03
N THR A 107 -31.38 4.75 12.48
CA THR A 107 -30.91 4.88 11.10
C THR A 107 -29.53 4.24 10.90
N ALA A 108 -28.63 4.41 11.88
CA ALA A 108 -27.32 3.79 11.84
C ALA A 108 -27.43 2.26 11.88
N GLN A 109 -28.37 1.71 12.65
CA GLN A 109 -28.62 0.28 12.77
C GLN A 109 -29.20 -0.29 11.47
N LEU A 110 -30.24 0.34 10.90
CA LEU A 110 -30.81 -0.04 9.60
C LEU A 110 -29.75 -0.07 8.49
N CYS A 111 -28.84 0.91 8.48
CA CYS A 111 -27.73 0.93 7.54
C CYS A 111 -26.75 -0.24 7.76
N ARG A 112 -26.40 -0.56 9.02
CA ARG A 112 -25.53 -1.70 9.33
C ARG A 112 -26.16 -3.00 8.86
N ASP A 113 -27.45 -3.18 9.11
CA ASP A 113 -28.18 -4.40 8.74
C ASP A 113 -28.34 -4.52 7.22
N GLY A 114 -28.59 -3.41 6.53
CA GLY A 114 -28.54 -3.36 5.06
C GLY A 114 -27.19 -3.79 4.49
N VAL A 115 -26.08 -3.31 5.07
CA VAL A 115 -24.73 -3.72 4.66
C VAL A 115 -24.48 -5.21 4.93
N ARG A 116 -24.92 -5.74 6.09
CA ARG A 116 -24.79 -7.16 6.43
C ARG A 116 -25.57 -8.03 5.44
N LYS A 117 -26.85 -7.70 5.19
CA LYS A 117 -27.70 -8.42 4.24
C LYS A 117 -27.12 -8.40 2.83
N ALA A 118 -26.64 -7.25 2.35
CA ALA A 118 -26.06 -7.14 1.02
C ALA A 118 -24.79 -7.99 0.86
N LYS A 119 -23.93 -8.04 1.88
CA LYS A 119 -22.74 -8.91 1.89
C LYS A 119 -23.12 -10.39 1.89
N ALA A 120 -24.05 -10.79 2.75
CA ALA A 120 -24.54 -12.17 2.79
C ALA A 120 -25.15 -12.59 1.46
N TRP A 121 -25.96 -11.72 0.86
CA TRP A 121 -26.59 -11.97 -0.44
C TRP A 121 -25.56 -12.13 -1.57
N LEU A 122 -24.50 -11.32 -1.59
CA LEU A 122 -23.38 -11.48 -2.51
C LEU A 122 -22.71 -12.85 -2.34
N GLU A 123 -22.44 -13.27 -1.10
CA GLU A 123 -21.81 -14.56 -0.81
C GLU A 123 -22.69 -15.73 -1.27
N VAL A 124 -23.99 -15.69 -0.98
CA VAL A 124 -24.96 -16.70 -1.44
C VAL A 124 -24.99 -16.79 -2.96
N ASN A 125 -25.04 -15.66 -3.66
CA ASN A 125 -25.03 -15.63 -5.13
C ASN A 125 -23.73 -16.21 -5.70
N LEU A 126 -22.60 -15.93 -5.06
CA LEU A 126 -21.30 -16.43 -5.50
C LEU A 126 -21.18 -17.95 -5.32
N VAL A 127 -21.74 -18.49 -4.23
CA VAL A 127 -21.81 -19.93 -3.99
C VAL A 127 -22.74 -20.59 -5.00
N ARG A 128 -23.93 -20.01 -5.24
CA ARG A 128 -24.89 -20.53 -6.22
C ARG A 128 -24.30 -20.58 -7.63
N ASP A 129 -23.52 -19.56 -8.01
CA ASP A 129 -22.89 -19.46 -9.32
C ASP A 129 -21.50 -20.10 -9.40
N ALA A 130 -21.03 -20.76 -8.33
CA ALA A 130 -19.67 -21.31 -8.28
C ALA A 130 -19.40 -22.34 -9.39
N LYS A 131 -20.43 -23.05 -9.86
CA LYS A 131 -20.33 -24.02 -10.96
C LYS A 131 -20.01 -23.35 -12.30
N ASN A 132 -20.65 -22.21 -12.59
CA ASN A 132 -20.48 -21.49 -13.86
C ASN A 132 -19.33 -20.46 -13.79
N ASN A 133 -19.06 -19.92 -12.60
CA ASN A 133 -18.10 -18.84 -12.37
C ASN A 133 -17.06 -19.20 -11.28
N LYS A 134 -16.34 -20.30 -11.52
CA LYS A 134 -15.27 -20.78 -10.63
C LYS A 134 -14.23 -19.69 -10.32
N LEU A 135 -13.82 -18.92 -11.34
CA LEU A 135 -12.82 -17.86 -11.20
C LEU A 135 -13.30 -16.72 -10.29
N GLY A 136 -14.57 -16.32 -10.40
CA GLY A 136 -15.19 -15.31 -9.54
C GLY A 136 -15.22 -15.75 -8.07
N PHE A 137 -15.58 -17.01 -7.82
CA PHE A 137 -15.59 -17.61 -6.49
C PHE A 137 -14.20 -17.61 -5.84
N TYR A 138 -13.20 -18.21 -6.49
CA TYR A 138 -11.83 -18.27 -5.95
C TYR A 138 -11.18 -16.89 -5.82
N ARG A 139 -11.53 -15.93 -6.70
CA ARG A 139 -11.10 -14.54 -6.55
C ARG A 139 -11.66 -13.87 -5.29
N TYR A 140 -12.91 -14.17 -4.91
CA TYR A 140 -13.48 -13.65 -3.66
C TYR A 140 -12.85 -14.28 -2.43
N VAL A 141 -12.69 -15.61 -2.45
CA VAL A 141 -12.06 -16.37 -1.36
C VAL A 141 -10.62 -15.91 -1.14
N SER A 142 -9.83 -15.77 -2.21
CA SER A 142 -8.47 -15.24 -2.10
C SER A 142 -8.43 -13.81 -1.58
N GLN A 143 -9.36 -12.93 -1.99
CA GLN A 143 -9.46 -11.57 -1.43
C GLN A 143 -9.77 -11.55 0.06
N LYS A 144 -10.62 -12.46 0.56
CA LYS A 144 -10.95 -12.59 1.99
C LYS A 144 -9.81 -13.19 2.81
N ARG A 145 -9.04 -14.09 2.20
CA ARG A 145 -7.85 -14.72 2.80
C ARG A 145 -6.62 -13.81 2.79
N LYS A 146 -6.65 -12.66 2.10
CA LYS A 146 -5.57 -11.68 2.21
C LYS A 146 -5.49 -11.20 3.65
N VAL A 147 -4.46 -11.67 4.35
CA VAL A 147 -4.04 -11.08 5.61
C VAL A 147 -3.79 -9.61 5.34
N LYS A 148 -4.48 -8.75 6.09
CA LYS A 148 -4.13 -7.34 6.13
C LYS A 148 -2.69 -7.30 6.62
N GLU A 149 -1.79 -6.79 5.79
CA GLU A 149 -0.39 -6.55 6.15
C GLU A 149 -0.38 -5.89 7.54
N SER A 150 -0.03 -6.69 8.55
CA SER A 150 -0.13 -6.29 9.97
C SER A 150 1.00 -5.37 10.35
N VAL A 151 2.08 -5.43 9.57
CA VAL A 151 3.26 -4.63 9.72
C VAL A 151 2.93 -3.21 9.26
N LEU A 152 2.78 -2.34 10.25
CA LEU A 152 2.71 -0.91 10.01
C LEU A 152 4.03 -0.47 9.33
N PRO A 153 3.99 0.48 8.39
CA PRO A 153 5.19 1.08 7.85
C PRO A 153 6.10 1.57 8.98
N PHE A 154 7.30 1.01 9.07
CA PHE A 154 8.26 1.36 10.11
C PHE A 154 8.68 2.81 9.95
N MET A 155 8.81 3.51 11.08
CA MET A 155 9.38 4.86 11.13
C MET A 155 10.82 4.75 11.58
N SER A 156 11.74 5.36 10.83
CA SER A 156 13.12 5.50 11.27
C SER A 156 13.22 6.44 12.47
N LYS A 157 14.35 6.39 13.18
CA LYS A 157 14.67 7.29 14.31
C LYS A 157 14.52 8.78 13.94
N THR A 158 14.68 9.11 12.66
CA THR A 158 14.54 10.46 12.09
C THR A 158 13.07 10.87 11.81
N GLY A 159 12.09 10.02 12.17
CA GLY A 159 10.65 10.28 11.97
C GLY A 159 10.18 10.16 10.51
N ARG A 160 11.00 9.55 9.64
CA ARG A 160 10.66 9.28 8.23
C ARG A 160 10.19 7.84 8.08
N LEU A 161 9.26 7.61 7.16
CA LEU A 161 8.84 6.26 6.81
C LEU A 161 10.00 5.51 6.14
N ALA A 162 10.33 4.33 6.65
CA ALA A 162 11.31 3.43 6.06
C ALA A 162 10.76 2.90 4.73
N THR A 163 11.37 3.33 3.63
CA THR A 163 10.92 3.01 2.27
C THR A 163 11.66 1.80 1.70
N MET A 164 12.92 1.58 2.11
CA MET A 164 13.76 0.46 1.69
C MET A 164 13.77 -0.68 2.71
N ASP A 165 13.99 -1.91 2.25
CA ASP A 165 13.96 -3.08 3.13
C ASP A 165 15.14 -3.11 4.13
N GLU A 166 16.29 -2.55 3.76
CA GLU A 166 17.44 -2.34 4.65
C GLU A 166 17.08 -1.41 5.82
N GLU A 167 16.48 -0.25 5.54
CA GLU A 167 16.04 0.69 6.57
C GLU A 167 15.02 0.05 7.54
N ARG A 168 14.17 -0.85 7.05
CA ARG A 168 13.20 -1.58 7.88
C ARG A 168 13.89 -2.61 8.78
N ALA A 169 14.89 -3.32 8.25
CA ALA A 169 15.67 -4.29 9.00
C ALA A 169 16.44 -3.60 10.14
N ASP A 170 17.04 -2.43 9.87
CA ASP A 170 17.76 -1.66 10.87
C ASP A 170 16.84 -1.17 12.00
N VAL A 171 15.66 -0.62 11.66
CA VAL A 171 14.68 -0.18 12.67
C VAL A 171 14.22 -1.34 13.56
N LEU A 172 14.01 -2.52 12.98
CA LEU A 172 13.66 -3.72 13.74
C LEU A 172 14.82 -4.18 14.62
N ASN A 173 16.04 -4.23 14.08
CA ASN A 173 17.23 -4.65 14.81
C ASN A 173 17.53 -3.71 15.99
N ASP A 174 17.43 -2.40 15.77
CA ASP A 174 17.53 -1.38 16.81
C ASP A 174 16.50 -1.59 17.92
N PHE A 175 15.24 -1.88 17.56
CA PHE A 175 14.18 -2.16 18.53
C PHE A 175 14.48 -3.42 19.34
N PHE A 176 14.87 -4.51 18.69
CA PHE A 176 15.24 -5.75 19.38
C PHE A 176 16.45 -5.54 20.30
N ALA A 177 17.50 -4.88 19.81
CA ALA A 177 18.68 -4.54 20.62
C ALA A 177 18.28 -3.72 21.85
N SER A 178 17.38 -2.74 21.72
CA SER A 178 16.88 -1.93 22.84
C SER A 178 16.09 -2.73 23.88
N VAL A 179 15.35 -3.76 23.47
CA VAL A 179 14.59 -4.61 24.40
C VAL A 179 15.50 -5.59 25.15
N PHE A 180 16.59 -6.04 24.50
CA PHE A 180 17.57 -6.96 25.08
C PHE A 180 18.75 -6.26 25.78
N THR A 181 18.89 -4.95 25.66
CA THR A 181 19.81 -4.13 26.46
C THR A 181 19.15 -3.58 27.71
N VAL A 182 18.36 -4.41 28.40
CA VAL A 182 18.13 -4.19 29.84
C VAL A 182 19.49 -4.31 30.51
N SER A 183 19.99 -3.17 30.92
CA SER A 183 21.27 -2.99 31.58
C SER A 183 21.46 -3.96 32.73
N ILE A 184 22.51 -4.80 32.65
CA ILE A 184 23.13 -5.50 33.78
C ILE A 184 23.88 -4.45 34.64
N SER A 185 23.17 -3.39 35.03
CA SER A 185 23.71 -2.21 35.72
C SER A 185 22.92 -1.94 36.99
N SER A 186 22.83 -2.96 37.85
CA SER A 186 22.70 -2.79 39.29
C SER A 186 22.72 -4.18 39.89
N HIS A 187 23.89 -4.61 40.37
CA HIS A 187 24.11 -5.27 41.66
C HIS A 187 25.57 -5.72 41.71
N THR A 188 26.48 -4.76 41.87
CA THR A 188 27.75 -5.01 42.55
C THR A 188 27.41 -5.19 44.03
N SER A 189 27.23 -6.43 44.48
CA SER A 189 27.40 -6.77 45.89
C SER A 189 28.59 -7.70 46.00
N GLN A 190 29.67 -7.12 46.49
CA GLN A 190 30.95 -7.75 46.82
C GLN A 190 30.74 -8.86 47.86
N GLY A 191 31.31 -10.04 47.63
CA GLY A 191 31.29 -11.15 48.58
C GLY A 191 32.00 -12.40 48.04
N ASP A 192 33.29 -12.50 48.37
CA ASP A 192 34.18 -13.68 48.47
C ASP A 192 33.95 -14.93 47.61
N GLY A 193 35.01 -15.27 46.85
CA GLY A 193 35.70 -16.55 47.04
C GLY A 193 35.33 -17.75 46.15
N LEU A 194 36.27 -18.05 45.24
CA LEU A 194 36.85 -19.38 44.99
C LEU A 194 36.30 -20.26 43.84
N GLN A 195 37.28 -20.58 42.97
CA GLN A 195 37.54 -21.81 42.23
C GLN A 195 37.24 -21.89 40.71
N ASP A 196 38.37 -21.92 40.01
CA ASP A 196 38.72 -22.50 38.72
C ASP A 196 38.01 -23.83 38.40
N GLY A 197 37.72 -24.05 37.13
CA GLY A 197 37.00 -25.22 36.62
C GLY A 197 36.71 -25.18 35.13
N ASN A 198 37.76 -25.14 34.31
CA ASN A 198 37.79 -25.48 32.89
C ASN A 198 36.95 -26.73 32.54
N TRP A 199 36.01 -26.62 31.58
CA TRP A 199 35.60 -27.75 30.72
C TRP A 199 35.15 -27.29 29.32
N GLY A 200 36.12 -27.23 28.41
CA GLY A 200 36.10 -28.06 27.20
C GLY A 200 35.14 -27.72 26.06
N SER A 201 35.71 -27.16 24.99
CA SER A 201 35.21 -27.22 23.63
C SER A 201 34.66 -28.60 23.25
N LYS A 202 33.39 -28.66 22.84
CA LYS A 202 32.87 -29.75 22.01
C LYS A 202 32.13 -29.15 20.80
N GLY A 203 32.69 -29.40 19.62
CA GLY A 203 32.08 -29.09 18.33
C GLY A 203 30.87 -29.99 18.04
N PRO A 204 30.14 -29.73 16.94
CA PRO A 204 28.83 -30.34 16.68
C PRO A 204 28.98 -31.81 16.25
N PRO A 205 28.06 -32.71 16.62
CA PRO A 205 28.16 -34.11 16.23
C PRO A 205 27.70 -34.31 14.78
N THR A 206 28.59 -34.93 14.01
CA THR A 206 28.37 -35.45 12.65
C THR A 206 27.41 -36.63 12.68
N VAL A 207 26.36 -36.57 11.85
CA VAL A 207 25.44 -37.67 11.55
C VAL A 207 26.10 -38.63 10.55
N ARG A 208 26.09 -39.94 10.85
CA ARG A 208 26.22 -41.01 9.86
C ARG A 208 25.11 -42.04 10.06
N GLU A 209 24.59 -42.49 8.92
CA GLU A 209 23.52 -43.45 8.70
C GLU A 209 23.91 -44.85 9.18
N ASP A 210 22.92 -45.68 9.50
CA ASP A 210 23.00 -47.11 9.20
C ASP A 210 21.62 -47.72 8.93
N GLN A 211 21.59 -48.61 7.94
CA GLN A 211 20.45 -49.41 7.51
C GLN A 211 20.35 -50.71 8.32
N VAL A 212 19.11 -51.22 8.45
CA VAL A 212 18.75 -52.60 8.10
C VAL A 212 17.43 -52.54 7.34
#